data_AF-A0A7K2YX36-F1
#
_entry.id   AF-A0A7K2YX36-F1
#
_cell.length_a   1.000
_cell.length_b   1.000
_cell.length_c   1.000
_cell.angle_alpha   90.00
_cell.angle_beta   90.00
_cell.angle_gamma   90.00
#
_symmetry.space_group_name_H-M   'P 1'
#
loop_
_entity.id
_entity.type
_entity.pdbx_description
1 polymer ?
#
loop_
_entity_poly.entity_id
_entity_poly.type
_entity_poly.pdbx_seq_one_letter_code
_entity_poly.pdbx_strand_id
1 'polypeptide(L)'
;MSLIIHRCECGHTPTRHPANEECRDSLRTCTCRKYRPVAEPELLPTWTMTGRPITKITPPGAKSDRRETCSCAACVALYAELGGTVASTA
;
A
#
# COMPACT_ATOMS: atom_id res chain seq x y z
N MET A 1 -10.59 2.69 -0.32
CA MET A 1 -9.64 3.35 -1.25
C MET A 1 -8.52 2.38 -1.49
N SER A 2 -8.10 2.20 -2.74
CA SER A 2 -6.93 1.36 -3.04
C SER A 2 -5.65 2.05 -2.57
N LEU A 3 -4.63 1.26 -2.25
CA LEU A 3 -3.42 1.74 -1.58
C LEU A 3 -2.18 1.27 -2.34
N ILE A 4 -1.18 2.12 -2.44
CA ILE A 4 0.15 1.72 -2.91
C ILE A 4 0.99 1.31 -1.70
N ILE A 5 1.57 0.12 -1.74
CA ILE A 5 2.34 -0.47 -0.65
C ILE A 5 3.61 -1.16 -1.15
N HIS A 6 4.62 -1.28 -0.29
CA HIS A 6 5.69 -2.25 -0.43
C HIS A 6 5.29 -3.51 0.32
N ARG A 7 5.32 -4.67 -0.33
CA ARG A 7 5.22 -5.95 0.39
C ARG A 7 6.48 -6.17 1.21
N CYS A 8 6.37 -6.98 2.25
CA CYS A 8 7.57 -7.53 2.88
C CYS A 8 8.19 -8.57 1.94
N GLU A 9 9.52 -8.77 1.96
CA GLU A 9 10.22 -9.81 1.20
C GLU A 9 9.63 -11.22 1.42
N CYS A 10 9.04 -11.46 2.59
CA CYS A 10 8.34 -12.71 2.91
C CYS A 10 6.89 -12.78 2.39
N GLY A 11 6.46 -11.85 1.54
CA GLY A 11 5.14 -11.80 0.89
C GLY A 11 4.01 -11.14 1.69
N HIS A 12 4.21 -10.86 2.98
CA HIS A 12 3.17 -10.29 3.83
C HIS A 12 2.88 -8.81 3.49
N THR A 13 1.58 -8.48 3.49
CA THR A 13 1.09 -7.10 3.34
C THR A 13 1.17 -6.37 4.67
N PRO A 14 1.88 -5.24 4.77
CA PRO A 14 1.94 -4.48 6.01
C PRO A 14 0.58 -3.83 6.32
N THR A 15 0.21 -3.80 7.60
CA THR A 15 -0.98 -3.09 8.08
C THR A 15 -0.78 -1.57 8.23
N ARG A 16 0.46 -1.09 8.38
CA ARG A 16 0.85 0.32 8.30
C ARG A 16 2.10 0.47 7.43
N HIS A 17 2.17 1.51 6.61
CA HIS A 17 3.21 1.68 5.60
C HIS A 17 3.96 3.03 5.73
N PRO A 18 4.60 3.33 6.88
CA PRO A 18 5.34 4.58 7.07
C PRO A 18 6.65 4.56 6.27
N ALA A 19 7.07 5.74 5.79
CA ALA A 19 8.23 5.90 4.91
C ALA A 19 9.60 5.62 5.57
N ASN A 20 9.72 5.80 6.90
CA ASN A 20 11.03 6.02 7.55
C ASN A 20 11.26 5.18 8.83
N GLU A 21 11.05 3.86 8.79
CA GLU A 21 11.41 2.90 9.87
C GLU A 21 10.54 2.88 11.15
N GLU A 22 9.86 1.75 11.32
CA GLU A 22 9.94 0.75 12.40
C GLU A 22 8.59 0.03 12.36
N CYS A 23 8.52 -0.93 11.45
CA CYS A 23 7.32 -1.72 11.16
C CYS A 23 7.14 -2.80 12.24
N ARG A 24 7.23 -2.44 13.53
CA ARG A 24 7.04 -3.41 14.61
C ARG A 24 5.56 -3.82 14.73
N ASP A 25 4.63 -2.91 14.37
CA ASP A 25 3.19 -3.12 14.51
C ASP A 25 2.46 -3.56 13.22
N SER A 26 3.10 -3.44 12.05
CA SER A 26 2.41 -3.64 10.76
C SER A 26 2.31 -5.11 10.34
N LEU A 27 2.87 -6.02 11.13
CA LEU A 27 3.04 -7.42 10.77
C LEU A 27 2.53 -8.32 11.90
N ARG A 28 1.34 -8.05 12.45
CA ARG A 28 0.74 -8.87 13.53
C ARG A 28 0.75 -10.38 13.24
N THR A 29 0.84 -10.79 11.97
CA THR A 29 0.88 -12.19 11.52
C THR A 29 2.21 -12.64 10.92
N CYS A 30 3.22 -11.77 10.76
CA CYS A 30 4.56 -12.16 10.26
C CYS A 30 5.43 -12.56 11.44
N THR A 31 6.14 -13.67 11.33
CA THR A 31 7.21 -14.06 12.27
C THR A 31 8.49 -13.22 12.11
N CYS A 32 8.44 -12.25 11.21
CA CYS A 32 9.53 -11.41 10.76
C CYS A 32 9.79 -10.35 11.83
N ARG A 33 10.92 -10.46 12.53
CA ARG A 33 11.29 -9.50 13.60
C ARG A 33 11.52 -8.08 13.08
N LYS A 34 11.77 -7.93 11.78
CA LYS A 34 11.93 -6.66 11.07
C LYS A 34 11.20 -6.75 9.73
N TYR A 35 10.52 -5.69 9.37
CA TYR A 35 10.00 -5.53 8.02
C TYR A 35 11.12 -5.23 7.04
N ARG A 36 11.08 -5.93 5.92
CA ARG A 36 12.02 -5.80 4.81
C ARG A 36 11.19 -5.50 3.57
N PRO A 37 10.97 -4.24 3.22
CA PRO A 37 10.17 -3.91 2.05
C PRO A 37 10.89 -4.36 0.78
N VAL A 38 10.16 -4.98 -0.15
CA VAL A 38 10.64 -5.10 -1.53
C VAL A 38 10.71 -3.71 -2.15
N ALA A 39 11.73 -3.45 -2.96
CA ALA A 39 11.97 -2.13 -3.54
C ALA A 39 10.81 -1.64 -4.43
N GLU A 40 10.15 -2.57 -5.12
CA GLU A 40 9.04 -2.25 -6.01
C GLU A 40 7.72 -2.17 -5.23
N PRO A 41 7.01 -1.03 -5.29
CA PRO A 41 5.69 -0.91 -4.72
C PRO A 41 4.63 -1.52 -5.65
N GLU A 42 3.50 -1.91 -5.08
CA GLU A 42 2.35 -2.44 -5.83
C GLU A 42 1.06 -1.77 -5.40
N LEU A 43 0.06 -1.82 -6.28
CA LEU A 43 -1.30 -1.44 -5.95
C LEU A 43 -2.00 -2.59 -5.22
N LEU A 44 -2.38 -2.35 -3.97
CA LEU A 44 -3.30 -3.20 -3.23
C LEU A 44 -4.74 -2.77 -3.56
N PRO A 45 -5.47 -3.55 -4.39
CA PRO A 45 -6.86 -3.25 -4.68
C PRO A 45 -7.68 -3.41 -3.40
N THR A 46 -8.53 -2.43 -3.13
CA THR A 46 -9.58 -2.57 -2.10
C THR A 46 -10.91 -2.76 -2.77
N TRP A 47 -11.77 -3.57 -2.14
CA TRP A 47 -13.08 -3.90 -2.68
C TRP A 47 -14.16 -3.30 -1.77
N THR A 48 -15.26 -2.86 -2.36
CA THR A 48 -16.48 -2.53 -1.62
C THR A 48 -17.05 -3.80 -0.97
N MET A 49 -17.97 -3.63 0.00
CA MET A 49 -18.69 -4.77 0.58
C MET A 49 -19.49 -5.58 -0.46
N THR A 50 -19.81 -4.95 -1.59
CA THR A 50 -20.49 -5.56 -2.73
C THR A 50 -19.53 -6.18 -3.76
N GLY A 51 -18.24 -6.29 -3.44
CA GLY A 51 -17.25 -6.94 -4.30
C GLY A 51 -16.87 -6.12 -5.53
N ARG A 52 -17.02 -4.79 -5.51
CA ARG A 52 -16.56 -3.91 -6.60
C ARG A 52 -15.19 -3.31 -6.27
N PRO A 53 -14.26 -3.20 -7.23
CA PRO A 53 -12.97 -2.61 -6.96
C PRO A 53 -13.14 -1.10 -6.70
N ILE A 54 -12.46 -0.60 -5.68
CA ILE A 54 -12.39 0.83 -5.40
C ILE A 54 -11.29 1.40 -6.28
N THR A 55 -11.68 2.14 -7.31
CA THR A 55 -10.78 2.68 -8.33
C THR A 55 -9.91 3.82 -7.82
N LYS A 56 -10.41 4.59 -6.85
CA LYS A 56 -9.68 5.71 -6.26
C LYS A 56 -8.50 5.21 -5.42
N ILE A 57 -7.31 5.69 -5.78
CA ILE A 57 -6.06 5.39 -5.10
C ILE A 57 -5.78 6.49 -4.08
N THR A 58 -5.40 6.09 -2.87
CA THR A 58 -4.96 7.04 -1.84
C THR A 58 -3.61 7.62 -2.24
N PRO A 59 -3.43 8.96 -2.23
CA PRO A 59 -2.14 9.57 -2.52
C PRO A 59 -1.03 9.05 -1.61
N PRO A 60 0.23 8.98 -2.08
CA PRO A 60 1.40 8.72 -1.25
C PRO A 60 1.52 9.74 -0.09
N GLY A 61 1.87 9.29 1.11
CA GLY A 61 1.95 10.13 2.31
C GLY A 61 0.61 10.54 2.93
N ALA A 62 -0.52 10.16 2.32
CA ALA A 62 -1.84 10.46 2.86
C ALA A 62 -2.34 9.36 3.82
N LYS A 63 -3.27 9.74 4.70
CA LYS A 63 -3.95 8.80 5.61
C LYS A 63 -5.26 8.32 5.00
N SER A 64 -5.46 7.01 4.94
CA SER A 64 -6.73 6.37 4.55
C SER A 64 -7.22 5.45 5.66
N ASP A 65 -8.36 5.77 6.28
CA ASP A 65 -9.18 4.91 7.16
C ASP A 65 -8.45 4.05 8.23
N ARG A 66 -7.23 4.43 8.64
CA ARG A 66 -6.30 3.81 9.64
C ARG A 66 -4.93 3.39 9.09
N ARG A 67 -4.66 3.57 7.79
CA ARG A 67 -3.36 3.29 7.17
C ARG A 67 -2.76 4.57 6.60
N GLU A 68 -1.51 4.85 6.97
CA GLU A 68 -0.68 5.85 6.31
C GLU A 68 0.02 5.19 5.13
N THR A 69 -0.03 5.82 3.95
CA THR A 69 0.70 5.38 2.76
C THR A 69 2.11 5.95 2.78
N CYS A 70 3.07 5.18 2.26
CA CYS A 70 4.44 5.64 2.14
C CYS A 70 4.53 6.77 1.11
N SER A 71 5.38 7.76 1.37
CA SER A 71 5.66 8.90 0.50
C SER A 71 7.00 8.80 -0.24
N CYS A 72 7.61 7.60 -0.31
CA CYS A 72 8.88 7.40 -1.00
C CYS A 72 8.74 7.66 -2.52
N ALA A 73 9.85 7.93 -3.18
CA ALA A 73 9.89 8.24 -4.61
C ALA A 73 9.25 7.14 -5.48
N ALA A 74 9.43 5.86 -5.12
CA ALA A 74 8.83 4.75 -5.87
C ALA A 74 7.30 4.74 -5.76
N CYS A 75 6.74 4.98 -4.57
CA CYS A 75 5.28 5.08 -4.38
C CYS A 75 4.69 6.28 -5.13
N VAL A 76 5.43 7.40 -5.19
CA VAL A 76 5.04 8.60 -5.94
C VAL A 76 5.06 8.35 -7.45
N ALA A 77 6.10 7.69 -7.96
CA ALA A 77 6.20 7.32 -9.36
C ALA A 77 5.03 6.42 -9.78
N LEU A 78 4.77 5.34 -9.04
CA LEU A 78 3.66 4.43 -9.35
C LEU A 78 2.29 5.14 -9.26
N TYR A 79 2.09 6.04 -8.29
CA TYR A 79 0.85 6.83 -8.22
C TYR A 79 0.64 7.70 -9.46
N ALA A 80 1.71 8.32 -9.96
CA ALA A 80 1.67 9.14 -11.16
C ALA A 80 1.40 8.31 -12.42
N GLU A 81 2.02 7.13 -12.55
CA GLU A 81 1.77 6.19 -13.64
C GLU A 81 0.31 5.72 -13.67
N LEU A 82 -0.27 5.45 -12.50
CA LEU A 82 -1.66 5.03 -12.35
C LEU A 82 -2.67 6.20 -12.42
N GLY A 83 -2.21 7.45 -12.56
CA GLY A 83 -3.06 8.64 -12.68
C GLY A 83 -3.99 8.89 -11.46
N GLY A 84 -3.66 8.34 -10.29
CA GLY A 84 -4.47 8.44 -9.07
C GLY A 84 -5.83 7.72 -9.09
N THR A 85 -6.18 7.04 -10.19
CA THR A 85 -7.39 6.23 -10.34
C THR A 85 -7.13 5.07 -11.29
N VAL A 86 -7.35 3.83 -10.87
CA VAL A 86 -7.30 2.71 -11.81
C VAL A 86 -8.62 2.60 -12.57
N ALA A 87 -8.55 2.63 -13.91
CA ALA A 87 -9.71 2.37 -14.74
C ALA A 87 -10.23 0.95 -14.46
N SER A 88 -11.50 0.81 -14.07
CA SER A 88 -12.17 -0.49 -14.08
C SER A 88 -12.32 -0.90 -15.55
N THR A 89 -11.40 -1.71 -16.05
CA THR A 89 -11.64 -2.42 -17.31
C THR A 89 -12.78 -3.40 -17.05
N ALA A 90 -13.95 -3.07 -17.57
CA ALA A 90 -15.15 -3.88 -17.62
C ALA A 90 -14.96 -5.12 -18.51
#